data_AF-A0A0C1ZAV6-F1
#
_entry.id   AF-A0A0C1ZAV6-F1
#
_cell.length_a   1.000
_cell.length_b   1.000
_cell.length_c   1.000
_cell.angle_alpha   90.00
_cell.angle_beta   90.00
_cell.angle_gamma   90.00
#
_symmetry.space_group_name_H-M   'P 1'
#
loop_
_entity.id
_entity.type
_entity.pdbx_description
1 polymer ?
#
loop_
_entity_poly.entity_id
_entity_poly.type
_entity_poly.pdbx_seq_one_letter_code
_entity_poly.pdbx_strand_id
1 'polypeptide(L)'
;MGGALLLSACLGGARTQAPASELLAAGWMDIPTIGAAAAKDPERLALLADAGLRGRLLRLDRLLDLYDGARFASDNQARESLWLSLGGYSSSRGIEASREVVIRLLDEAYALEDLAAAQTEAGEQLTEDEQRFIADAIMLLSADMFLPDSAESLITQTLAYRVLAQTGHPRIADNAHWRLYDHVRGVLEGAIELEPELRADVIVHALYAEQEDLSAWLEDLAPHARPPLPSPSELWALLERHRAALEQALRWQAVLAARATREAELHETVMALLPRPRDPGWVLSQVPRGTGQAESLAPVLLLEPGMLRLEPTSTEPRELDPRALDDAASSAIEAMLARDGRGTILLASAPDVPAPEYAATLAAMVSARASVIELAVHEAALQDAGGPAQVVVALPLYIARADDLGAGARALRDSRIHVQLSGRGPRVRVDGRWLSATATLPSDLLRLVGELHRAYPREHTISLGLATNVQHQQLVDLLAALSGGLTPAFLAVGWVPEAAIEAEPKPDPAADRALAARLRLGPESLTYSRAVTQGTAPTGDEWARVERASDTILACVTELEAPLPKRGVVLSMSFDDHKLVELNASGAKLGRAQLEAYEACAKERLAGFRLREPGVAFTVALEVRAAN
;
A
#
# COMPACT_ATOMS: atom_id res chain seq x y z
N MET A 1 62.24 -73.33 -45.89
CA MET A 1 61.74 -72.67 -44.67
C MET A 1 61.56 -71.21 -45.05
N GLY A 2 60.40 -70.72 -45.52
CA GLY A 2 59.03 -70.82 -44.98
C GLY A 2 58.86 -69.68 -43.99
N GLY A 3 57.98 -68.68 -44.12
CA GLY A 3 56.94 -68.27 -45.08
C GLY A 3 56.55 -66.80 -44.73
N ALA A 4 56.19 -65.96 -45.70
CA ALA A 4 54.81 -65.50 -46.02
C ALA A 4 54.14 -64.62 -44.92
N LEU A 5 53.93 -63.32 -45.20
CA LEU A 5 52.64 -62.63 -45.52
C LEU A 5 51.74 -62.39 -44.28
N LEU A 6 51.30 -61.15 -43.98
CA LEU A 6 50.20 -60.47 -44.66
C LEU A 6 50.17 -58.94 -44.37
N LEU A 7 50.02 -58.16 -45.44
CA LEU A 7 49.26 -56.90 -45.45
C LEU A 7 47.77 -57.22 -45.32
N SER A 8 46.99 -56.42 -44.59
CA SER A 8 45.61 -56.10 -44.98
C SER A 8 45.08 -54.82 -44.32
N ALA A 9 44.20 -54.17 -45.07
CA ALA A 9 43.78 -52.78 -45.01
C ALA A 9 42.53 -52.50 -44.15
N CYS A 10 42.38 -51.21 -43.80
CA CYS A 10 41.18 -50.36 -43.78
C CYS A 10 39.84 -50.88 -43.23
N LEU A 11 39.37 -50.19 -42.18
CA LEU A 11 38.00 -49.64 -41.98
C LEU A 11 38.24 -48.41 -41.05
N GLY A 12 37.98 -47.16 -41.41
CA GLY A 12 36.71 -46.62 -41.88
C GLY A 12 35.97 -45.97 -40.70
N GLY A 13 36.09 -44.64 -40.57
CA GLY A 13 35.06 -43.80 -39.96
C GLY A 13 34.92 -43.77 -38.44
N ALA A 14 35.67 -42.89 -37.79
CA ALA A 14 35.06 -41.97 -36.84
C ALA A 14 35.87 -40.67 -36.91
N ARG A 15 35.45 -39.72 -37.74
CA ARG A 15 35.76 -38.32 -37.45
C ARG A 15 35.24 -38.15 -36.02
N THR A 16 36.12 -37.93 -35.05
CA THR A 16 35.71 -37.36 -33.77
C THR A 16 35.07 -36.03 -34.13
N GLN A 17 33.75 -36.02 -34.31
CA GLN A 17 32.98 -34.78 -34.34
C GLN A 17 33.39 -34.08 -33.05
N ALA A 18 33.96 -32.89 -33.18
CA ALA A 18 34.33 -32.12 -32.01
C ALA A 18 33.06 -32.03 -31.16
N PRO A 19 33.08 -32.40 -29.86
CA PRO A 19 31.87 -32.44 -29.05
C PRO A 19 31.12 -31.10 -29.04
N ALA A 20 31.81 -29.98 -29.26
CA ALA A 20 31.23 -28.67 -29.51
C ALA A 20 30.26 -28.63 -30.72
N SER A 21 30.56 -29.32 -31.83
CA SER A 21 29.72 -29.34 -33.03
C SER A 21 28.40 -30.08 -32.81
N GLU A 22 28.40 -31.15 -32.02
CA GLU A 22 27.18 -31.89 -31.63
C GLU A 22 26.32 -31.04 -30.69
N LEU A 23 26.95 -30.33 -29.75
CA LEU A 23 26.28 -29.42 -28.84
C LEU A 23 25.65 -28.22 -29.56
N LEU A 24 26.36 -27.62 -30.51
CA LEU A 24 25.83 -26.54 -31.35
C LEU A 24 24.69 -27.04 -32.25
N ALA A 25 24.80 -28.26 -32.79
CA ALA A 25 23.75 -28.86 -33.61
C ALA A 25 22.49 -29.24 -32.79
N ALA A 26 22.65 -29.55 -31.51
CA ALA A 26 21.53 -29.79 -30.60
C ALA A 26 20.71 -28.53 -30.32
N GLY A 27 21.29 -27.34 -30.50
CA GLY A 27 20.63 -26.06 -30.23
C GLY A 27 20.44 -25.81 -28.73
N TRP A 28 19.32 -25.17 -28.39
CA TRP A 28 18.93 -24.81 -27.02
C TRP A 28 18.96 -26.01 -26.05
N MET A 29 19.25 -25.78 -24.77
CA MET A 29 19.51 -26.86 -23.81
C MET A 29 18.27 -27.26 -22.99
N ASP A 30 17.42 -28.10 -23.57
CA ASP A 30 16.15 -28.58 -22.96
C ASP A 30 16.29 -29.68 -21.88
N ILE A 31 17.47 -29.81 -21.27
CA ILE A 31 17.76 -30.89 -20.32
C ILE A 31 17.21 -30.54 -18.93
N PRO A 32 16.66 -31.50 -18.16
CA PRO A 32 16.27 -31.24 -16.77
C PRO A 32 17.36 -30.54 -15.96
N THR A 33 16.97 -29.53 -15.17
CA THR A 33 17.90 -28.77 -14.32
C THR A 33 18.41 -29.58 -13.12
N ILE A 34 17.74 -30.68 -12.76
CA ILE A 34 18.02 -31.51 -11.57
C ILE A 34 18.16 -32.99 -11.94
N GLY A 35 19.09 -33.69 -11.28
CA GLY A 35 18.96 -35.13 -10.98
C GLY A 35 19.55 -36.16 -11.96
N ALA A 36 19.83 -35.88 -13.23
CA ALA A 36 20.35 -36.94 -14.14
C ALA A 36 21.42 -36.52 -15.16
N ALA A 37 21.55 -35.22 -15.48
CA ALA A 37 22.53 -34.73 -16.46
C ALA A 37 23.44 -33.60 -15.93
N ALA A 38 23.05 -32.94 -14.83
CA ALA A 38 23.74 -31.77 -14.27
C ALA A 38 25.19 -32.04 -13.81
N ALA A 39 25.54 -33.29 -13.50
CA ALA A 39 26.88 -33.67 -13.05
C ALA A 39 27.98 -33.52 -14.14
N LYS A 40 27.59 -33.38 -15.42
CA LYS A 40 28.51 -33.10 -16.53
C LYS A 40 28.39 -31.66 -17.07
N ASP A 41 27.55 -30.83 -16.46
CA ASP A 41 27.32 -29.46 -16.92
C ASP A 41 28.59 -28.60 -16.89
N PRO A 42 29.50 -28.68 -15.89
CA PRO A 42 30.72 -27.88 -15.89
C PRO A 42 31.60 -28.13 -17.12
N GLU A 43 31.81 -29.39 -17.49
CA GLU A 43 32.62 -29.78 -18.65
C GLU A 43 31.95 -29.35 -19.96
N ARG A 44 30.63 -29.55 -20.06
CA ARG A 44 29.84 -29.14 -21.24
C ARG A 44 29.83 -27.63 -21.43
N LEU A 45 29.62 -26.87 -20.35
CA LEU A 45 29.57 -25.41 -20.38
C LEU A 45 30.94 -24.80 -20.65
N ALA A 46 32.04 -25.47 -20.25
CA ALA A 46 33.39 -25.08 -20.65
C ALA A 46 33.59 -25.25 -22.17
N LEU A 47 33.20 -26.39 -22.74
CA LEU A 47 33.28 -26.62 -24.19
C LEU A 47 32.46 -25.59 -24.98
N LEU A 48 31.30 -25.18 -24.48
CA LEU A 48 30.46 -24.16 -25.11
C LEU A 48 31.07 -22.74 -25.00
N ALA A 49 31.78 -22.43 -23.92
CA ALA A 49 32.48 -21.15 -23.79
C ALA A 49 33.54 -20.97 -24.89
N ASP A 50 34.20 -22.06 -25.29
CA ASP A 50 35.23 -22.07 -26.33
C ASP A 50 34.65 -22.22 -27.75
N ALA A 51 33.35 -22.47 -27.91
CA ALA A 51 32.70 -22.77 -29.18
C ALA A 51 32.20 -21.52 -29.94
N GLY A 52 32.74 -20.34 -29.64
CA GLY A 52 32.40 -19.08 -30.29
C GLY A 52 31.06 -18.48 -29.82
N LEU A 53 30.55 -17.51 -30.58
CA LEU A 53 29.39 -16.69 -30.19
C LEU A 53 28.15 -17.54 -29.89
N ARG A 54 27.80 -18.46 -30.79
CA ARG A 54 26.64 -19.34 -30.64
C ARG A 54 26.80 -20.34 -29.49
N GLY A 55 28.02 -20.80 -29.22
CA GLY A 55 28.31 -21.64 -28.06
C GLY A 55 28.06 -20.91 -26.75
N ARG A 56 28.54 -19.66 -26.65
CA ARG A 56 28.32 -18.80 -25.47
C ARG A 56 26.85 -18.44 -25.25
N LEU A 57 26.06 -18.28 -26.33
CA LEU A 57 24.61 -18.11 -26.21
C LEU A 57 23.93 -19.29 -25.52
N LEU A 58 24.22 -20.50 -26.01
CA LEU A 58 23.70 -21.72 -25.39
C LEU A 58 24.17 -21.84 -23.94
N ARG A 59 25.44 -21.53 -23.68
CA ARG A 59 25.98 -21.51 -22.32
C ARG A 59 25.19 -20.57 -21.40
N LEU A 60 24.87 -19.35 -21.83
CA LEU A 60 24.09 -18.40 -21.05
C LEU A 60 22.69 -18.94 -20.72
N ASP A 61 21.98 -19.52 -21.69
CA ASP A 61 20.68 -20.19 -21.50
C ASP A 61 20.72 -21.22 -20.37
N ARG A 62 21.70 -22.13 -20.39
CA ARG A 62 21.84 -23.13 -19.33
C ARG A 62 22.31 -22.56 -18.00
N LEU A 63 23.11 -21.49 -17.99
CA LEU A 63 23.52 -20.85 -16.75
C LEU A 63 22.34 -20.17 -16.03
N LEU A 64 21.43 -19.55 -16.78
CA LEU A 64 20.16 -19.03 -16.24
C LEU A 64 19.32 -20.16 -15.64
N ASP A 65 19.21 -21.27 -16.37
CA ASP A 65 18.50 -22.46 -15.88
C ASP A 65 19.10 -23.02 -14.58
N LEU A 66 20.42 -23.13 -14.50
CA LEU A 66 21.13 -23.62 -13.31
C LEU A 66 20.98 -22.67 -12.13
N TYR A 67 21.00 -21.36 -12.36
CA TYR A 67 20.75 -20.36 -11.32
C TYR A 67 19.37 -20.52 -10.71
N ASP A 68 18.34 -20.68 -11.54
CA ASP A 68 16.98 -20.89 -11.09
C ASP A 68 16.78 -22.24 -10.43
N GLY A 69 17.33 -23.32 -10.99
CA GLY A 69 17.30 -24.64 -10.37
C GLY A 69 17.92 -24.64 -8.97
N ALA A 70 19.07 -23.95 -8.82
CA ALA A 70 19.76 -23.79 -7.54
C ALA A 70 18.95 -22.95 -6.53
N ARG A 71 18.29 -21.88 -7.00
CA ARG A 71 17.45 -21.00 -6.18
C ARG A 71 16.16 -21.71 -5.74
N PHE A 72 15.45 -22.37 -6.65
CA PHE A 72 14.09 -22.84 -6.41
C PHE A 72 14.02 -24.25 -5.84
N ALA A 73 14.93 -25.17 -6.18
CA ALA A 73 14.87 -26.54 -5.65
C ALA A 73 15.78 -26.82 -4.45
N SER A 74 16.57 -25.84 -4.00
CA SER A 74 17.66 -26.08 -3.04
C SER A 74 18.63 -27.19 -3.50
N ASP A 75 18.77 -27.38 -4.82
CA ASP A 75 19.63 -28.42 -5.38
C ASP A 75 21.11 -28.03 -5.25
N ASN A 76 21.83 -28.78 -4.42
CA ASN A 76 23.26 -28.58 -4.21
C ASN A 76 24.08 -28.88 -5.47
N GLN A 77 23.67 -29.82 -6.31
CA GLN A 77 24.38 -30.15 -7.56
C GLN A 77 24.21 -29.05 -8.59
N ALA A 78 22.99 -28.54 -8.81
CA ALA A 78 22.77 -27.40 -9.70
C ALA A 78 23.58 -26.17 -9.23
N ARG A 79 23.63 -25.91 -7.92
CA ARG A 79 24.44 -24.83 -7.32
C ARG A 79 25.94 -25.04 -7.54
N GLU A 80 26.44 -26.25 -7.34
CA GLU A 80 27.85 -26.58 -7.54
C GLU A 80 28.24 -26.44 -9.02
N SER A 81 27.43 -26.99 -9.92
CA SER A 81 27.65 -26.87 -11.37
C SER A 81 27.65 -25.41 -11.82
N LEU A 82 26.72 -24.59 -11.35
CA LEU A 82 26.66 -23.15 -11.63
C LEU A 82 27.97 -22.45 -11.24
N TRP A 83 28.45 -22.65 -10.01
CA TRP A 83 29.67 -22.00 -9.54
C TRP A 83 30.91 -22.47 -10.30
N LEU A 84 31.06 -23.79 -10.49
CA LEU A 84 32.16 -24.33 -11.28
C LEU A 84 32.19 -23.74 -12.69
N SER A 85 31.02 -23.61 -13.33
CA SER A 85 30.90 -23.00 -14.66
C SER A 85 31.21 -21.50 -14.66
N LEU A 86 30.85 -20.76 -13.60
CA LEU A 86 31.13 -19.32 -13.47
C LEU A 86 32.57 -18.99 -13.02
N GLY A 87 33.46 -19.98 -12.94
CA GLY A 87 34.87 -19.78 -12.61
C GLY A 87 35.23 -20.06 -11.15
N GLY A 88 34.44 -20.87 -10.44
CA GLY A 88 34.73 -21.35 -9.08
C GLY A 88 33.73 -20.86 -8.03
N TYR A 89 34.09 -20.97 -6.75
CA TYR A 89 33.17 -20.68 -5.64
C TYR A 89 32.98 -19.17 -5.40
N SER A 90 31.83 -18.81 -4.83
CA SER A 90 31.59 -17.45 -4.33
C SER A 90 32.59 -17.07 -3.25
N SER A 91 32.97 -15.79 -3.24
CA SER A 91 33.70 -15.19 -2.12
C SER A 91 32.80 -14.78 -0.94
N SER A 92 31.48 -14.83 -1.14
CA SER A 92 30.44 -14.37 -0.21
C SER A 92 29.42 -15.47 0.13
N ARG A 93 28.35 -15.13 0.87
CA ARG A 93 27.30 -16.07 1.30
C ARG A 93 25.92 -15.43 1.22
N GLY A 94 24.89 -16.26 1.15
CA GLY A 94 23.50 -15.80 1.15
C GLY A 94 23.21 -14.90 -0.06
N ILE A 95 22.58 -13.76 0.18
CA ILE A 95 22.12 -12.86 -0.88
C ILE A 95 23.25 -12.25 -1.71
N GLU A 96 24.39 -11.96 -1.09
CA GLU A 96 25.57 -11.44 -1.81
C GLU A 96 26.14 -12.48 -2.78
N ALA A 97 26.02 -13.78 -2.47
CA ALA A 97 26.44 -14.83 -3.38
C ALA A 97 25.50 -14.93 -4.58
N SER A 98 24.19 -14.76 -4.38
CA SER A 98 23.22 -14.66 -5.49
C SER A 98 23.49 -13.43 -6.36
N ARG A 99 23.81 -12.28 -5.74
CA ARG A 99 24.17 -11.06 -6.46
C ARG A 99 25.44 -11.25 -7.30
N GLU A 100 26.46 -11.91 -6.75
CA GLU A 100 27.69 -12.24 -7.47
C GLU A 100 27.41 -13.12 -8.70
N VAL A 101 26.48 -14.09 -8.60
CA VAL A 101 26.02 -14.86 -9.77
C VAL A 101 25.40 -13.95 -10.81
N VAL A 102 24.43 -13.10 -10.42
CA VAL A 102 23.72 -12.20 -11.36
C VAL A 102 24.69 -11.28 -12.08
N ILE A 103 25.68 -10.71 -11.38
CA ILE A 103 26.72 -9.86 -11.99
C ILE A 103 27.50 -10.65 -13.04
N ARG A 104 27.97 -11.87 -12.72
CA ARG A 104 28.73 -12.69 -13.68
C ARG A 104 27.91 -13.13 -14.89
N LEU A 105 26.61 -13.39 -14.71
CA LEU A 105 25.70 -13.69 -15.82
C LEU A 105 25.45 -12.46 -16.70
N LEU A 106 25.33 -11.29 -16.09
CA LEU A 106 25.14 -10.04 -16.80
C LEU A 106 26.40 -9.64 -17.59
N ASP A 107 27.59 -9.84 -17.01
CA ASP A 107 28.87 -9.66 -17.69
C ASP A 107 28.97 -10.59 -18.92
N GLU A 108 28.52 -11.85 -18.81
CA GLU A 108 28.47 -12.78 -19.94
C GLU A 108 27.48 -12.30 -21.03
N ALA A 109 26.32 -11.78 -20.63
CA ALA A 109 25.30 -11.27 -21.56
C ALA A 109 25.77 -10.00 -22.31
N TYR A 110 26.40 -9.04 -21.62
CA TYR A 110 27.00 -7.87 -22.26
C TYR A 110 28.16 -8.26 -23.18
N ALA A 111 29.01 -9.20 -22.77
CA ALA A 111 30.08 -9.68 -23.63
C ALA A 111 29.55 -10.35 -24.91
N LEU A 112 28.37 -10.99 -24.86
CA LEU A 112 27.69 -11.54 -26.03
C LEU A 112 27.15 -10.43 -26.95
N GLU A 113 26.55 -9.39 -26.38
CA GLU A 113 26.06 -8.21 -27.12
C GLU A 113 27.21 -7.51 -27.86
N ASP A 114 28.33 -7.25 -27.17
CA ASP A 114 29.54 -6.64 -27.74
C ASP A 114 30.14 -7.49 -28.87
N LEU A 115 30.22 -8.80 -28.66
CA LEU A 115 30.73 -9.73 -29.68
C LEU A 115 29.81 -9.81 -30.90
N ALA A 116 28.50 -9.79 -30.70
CA ALA A 116 27.53 -9.78 -31.79
C ALA A 116 27.64 -8.49 -32.63
N ALA A 117 27.83 -7.35 -31.98
CA ALA A 117 28.07 -6.07 -32.66
C ALA A 117 29.36 -6.12 -33.49
N ALA A 118 30.45 -6.67 -32.94
CA ALA A 118 31.73 -6.79 -33.65
C ALA A 118 31.69 -7.77 -34.84
N GLN A 119 30.96 -8.90 -34.74
CA GLN A 119 30.88 -9.91 -35.81
C GLN A 119 29.94 -9.51 -36.95
N THR A 120 28.99 -8.61 -36.68
CA THR A 120 28.15 -7.98 -37.72
C THR A 120 28.99 -7.31 -38.80
N GLU A 121 30.15 -6.75 -38.44
CA GLU A 121 31.12 -6.15 -39.37
C GLU A 121 31.92 -7.21 -40.17
N ALA A 122 32.02 -8.44 -39.66
CA ALA A 122 32.78 -9.55 -40.24
C ALA A 122 31.93 -10.52 -41.09
N GLY A 123 30.60 -10.31 -41.16
CA GLY A 123 29.68 -11.06 -42.04
C GLY A 123 29.01 -12.28 -41.41
N GLU A 124 29.20 -12.54 -40.12
CA GLU A 124 28.51 -13.58 -39.35
C GLU A 124 27.53 -12.89 -38.39
N GLN A 125 26.23 -12.97 -38.69
CA GLN A 125 25.18 -12.29 -37.91
C GLN A 125 24.37 -13.30 -37.09
N LEU A 126 24.09 -12.94 -35.84
CA LEU A 126 23.07 -13.62 -35.04
C LEU A 126 21.70 -13.53 -35.70
N THR A 127 20.87 -14.55 -35.48
CA THR A 127 19.46 -14.47 -35.85
C THR A 127 18.73 -13.44 -34.99
N GLU A 128 17.60 -12.94 -35.46
CA GLU A 128 16.72 -12.05 -34.67
C GLU A 128 16.28 -12.72 -33.35
N ASP A 129 16.05 -14.04 -33.38
CA ASP A 129 15.73 -14.87 -32.21
C ASP A 129 16.87 -14.85 -31.17
N GLU A 130 18.12 -15.03 -31.61
CA GLU A 130 19.31 -15.01 -30.75
C GLU A 130 19.60 -13.61 -30.19
N GLN A 131 19.41 -12.55 -30.98
CA GLN A 131 19.53 -11.17 -30.50
C GLN A 131 18.45 -10.84 -29.47
N ARG A 132 17.22 -11.29 -29.71
CA ARG A 132 16.11 -11.11 -28.77
C ARG A 132 16.37 -11.83 -27.45
N PHE A 133 16.91 -13.04 -27.49
CA PHE A 133 17.33 -13.77 -26.29
C PHE A 133 18.34 -12.97 -25.44
N ILE A 134 19.39 -12.41 -26.04
CA ILE A 134 20.40 -11.61 -25.31
C ILE A 134 19.75 -10.38 -24.66
N ALA A 135 18.97 -9.61 -25.42
CA ALA A 135 18.33 -8.41 -24.91
C ALA A 135 17.38 -8.71 -23.74
N ASP A 136 16.59 -9.77 -23.85
CA ASP A 136 15.67 -10.19 -22.81
C ASP A 136 16.42 -10.77 -21.59
N ALA A 137 17.55 -11.46 -21.78
CA ALA A 137 18.42 -11.92 -20.69
C ALA A 137 19.03 -10.75 -19.91
N ILE A 138 19.51 -9.71 -20.60
CA ILE A 138 20.02 -8.48 -19.98
C ILE A 138 18.91 -7.81 -19.17
N MET A 139 17.69 -7.71 -19.73
CA MET A 139 16.55 -7.12 -19.02
C MET A 139 16.20 -7.90 -17.75
N LEU A 140 16.15 -9.24 -17.83
CA LEU A 140 15.87 -10.10 -16.67
C LEU A 140 16.93 -9.92 -15.57
N LEU A 141 18.21 -10.03 -15.94
CA LEU A 141 19.34 -9.96 -15.00
C LEU A 141 19.49 -8.55 -14.40
N SER A 142 19.15 -7.51 -15.15
CA SER A 142 19.13 -6.14 -14.65
C SER A 142 18.06 -5.96 -13.57
N ALA A 143 16.88 -6.57 -13.75
CA ALA A 143 15.83 -6.56 -12.73
C ALA A 143 16.22 -7.38 -11.48
N ASP A 144 16.97 -8.48 -11.65
CA ASP A 144 17.47 -9.33 -10.54
C ASP A 144 18.65 -8.68 -9.75
N MET A 145 19.25 -7.58 -10.24
CA MET A 145 20.51 -7.03 -9.72
C MET A 145 20.42 -6.47 -8.29
N PHE A 146 19.24 -5.98 -7.90
CA PHE A 146 19.02 -5.34 -6.60
C PHE A 146 17.79 -5.92 -5.92
N LEU A 147 17.84 -6.03 -4.59
CA LEU A 147 16.62 -6.14 -3.82
C LEU A 147 15.83 -4.83 -3.97
N PRO A 148 14.49 -4.89 -4.09
CA PRO A 148 13.69 -3.68 -4.10
C PRO A 148 13.83 -2.97 -2.75
N ASP A 149 14.32 -1.73 -2.79
CA ASP A 149 14.51 -0.86 -1.62
C ASP A 149 13.32 0.09 -1.37
N SER A 150 12.36 0.06 -2.29
CA SER A 150 11.22 0.94 -2.36
C SER A 150 10.06 0.27 -3.11
N ALA A 151 8.84 0.78 -2.90
CA ALA A 151 7.67 0.33 -3.65
C ALA A 151 7.82 0.56 -5.16
N GLU A 152 8.42 1.68 -5.57
CA GLU A 152 8.70 1.98 -6.98
C GLU A 152 9.69 1.00 -7.61
N SER A 153 10.75 0.61 -6.88
CA SER A 153 11.67 -0.43 -7.34
C SER A 153 10.99 -1.78 -7.47
N LEU A 154 10.10 -2.15 -6.54
CA LEU A 154 9.33 -3.40 -6.62
C LEU A 154 8.39 -3.41 -7.82
N ILE A 155 7.68 -2.29 -8.08
CA ILE A 155 6.82 -2.12 -9.25
C ILE A 155 7.62 -2.29 -10.54
N THR A 156 8.78 -1.63 -10.63
CA THR A 156 9.64 -1.68 -11.81
C THR A 156 10.15 -3.10 -12.09
N GLN A 157 10.59 -3.82 -11.04
CA GLN A 157 11.07 -5.20 -11.18
C GLN A 157 9.94 -6.14 -11.61
N THR A 158 8.81 -6.11 -10.93
CA THR A 158 7.66 -6.97 -11.26
C THR A 158 7.12 -6.68 -12.65
N LEU A 159 7.07 -5.41 -13.07
CA LEU A 159 6.73 -5.02 -14.45
C LEU A 159 7.70 -5.64 -15.47
N ALA A 160 9.01 -5.59 -15.23
CA ALA A 160 10.00 -6.20 -16.12
C ALA A 160 9.75 -7.72 -16.28
N TYR A 161 9.47 -8.43 -15.18
CA TYR A 161 9.15 -9.86 -15.24
C TYR A 161 7.84 -10.13 -15.99
N ARG A 162 6.79 -9.32 -15.81
CA ARG A 162 5.53 -9.47 -16.57
C ARG A 162 5.74 -9.28 -18.07
N VAL A 163 6.49 -8.25 -18.47
CA VAL A 163 6.79 -7.97 -19.88
C VAL A 163 7.54 -9.14 -20.51
N LEU A 164 8.54 -9.70 -19.81
CA LEU A 164 9.29 -10.88 -20.25
C LEU A 164 8.42 -12.13 -20.34
N ALA A 165 7.58 -12.39 -19.35
CA ALA A 165 6.68 -13.54 -19.35
C ALA A 165 5.66 -13.50 -20.50
N GLN A 166 5.21 -12.30 -20.91
CA GLN A 166 4.20 -12.15 -21.97
C GLN A 166 4.78 -12.05 -23.38
N THR A 167 5.90 -11.35 -23.53
CA THR A 167 6.43 -10.94 -24.85
C THR A 167 7.93 -11.19 -25.01
N GLY A 168 8.58 -11.72 -23.98
CA GLY A 168 9.98 -12.09 -24.03
C GLY A 168 10.22 -13.34 -24.86
N HIS A 169 11.49 -13.58 -25.17
CA HIS A 169 11.96 -14.81 -25.75
C HIS A 169 11.51 -16.01 -24.88
N PRO A 170 10.97 -17.10 -25.45
CA PRO A 170 10.37 -18.19 -24.67
C PRO A 170 11.27 -18.75 -23.57
N ARG A 171 12.60 -18.77 -23.80
CA ARG A 171 13.58 -19.21 -22.78
C ARG A 171 13.59 -18.32 -21.55
N ILE A 172 13.61 -17.00 -21.76
CA ILE A 172 13.61 -15.98 -20.70
C ILE A 172 12.23 -15.86 -20.07
N ALA A 173 11.16 -16.04 -20.85
CA ALA A 173 9.78 -16.04 -20.36
C ALA A 173 9.58 -17.07 -19.23
N ASP A 174 10.15 -18.28 -19.38
CA ASP A 174 10.10 -19.30 -18.33
C ASP A 174 10.84 -18.84 -17.06
N ASN A 175 12.03 -18.26 -17.19
CA ASN A 175 12.77 -17.72 -16.03
C ASN A 175 11.99 -16.55 -15.37
N ALA A 176 11.32 -15.72 -16.15
CA ALA A 176 10.48 -14.64 -15.65
C ALA A 176 9.24 -15.18 -14.91
N HIS A 177 8.63 -16.26 -15.41
CA HIS A 177 7.56 -16.97 -14.71
C HIS A 177 8.00 -17.47 -13.34
N TRP A 178 9.24 -17.94 -13.19
CA TRP A 178 9.80 -18.28 -11.88
C TRP A 178 9.88 -17.09 -10.91
N ARG A 179 10.26 -15.88 -11.38
CA ARG A 179 10.31 -14.68 -10.51
C ARG A 179 8.91 -14.29 -10.06
N LEU A 180 7.94 -14.28 -10.97
CA LEU A 180 6.55 -13.95 -10.64
C LEU A 180 5.93 -14.99 -9.70
N TYR A 181 6.16 -16.28 -9.97
CA TYR A 181 5.75 -17.36 -9.08
C TYR A 181 6.36 -17.21 -7.67
N ASP A 182 7.66 -16.92 -7.56
CA ASP A 182 8.34 -16.79 -6.27
C ASP A 182 7.95 -15.50 -5.53
N HIS A 183 7.66 -14.42 -6.26
CA HIS A 183 7.08 -13.20 -5.71
C HIS A 183 5.74 -13.47 -5.04
N VAL A 184 4.79 -14.07 -5.77
CA VAL A 184 3.47 -14.41 -5.21
C VAL A 184 3.62 -15.36 -4.02
N ARG A 185 4.42 -16.43 -4.17
CA ARG A 185 4.66 -17.39 -3.08
C ARG A 185 5.25 -16.72 -1.84
N GLY A 186 6.27 -15.88 -2.02
CA GLY A 186 6.94 -15.18 -0.92
C GLY A 186 6.02 -14.18 -0.23
N VAL A 187 5.16 -13.49 -0.96
CA VAL A 187 4.11 -12.63 -0.37
C VAL A 187 3.13 -13.45 0.46
N LEU A 188 2.67 -14.61 -0.04
CA LEU A 188 1.77 -15.49 0.71
C LEU A 188 2.43 -16.05 1.96
N GLU A 189 3.68 -16.51 1.87
CA GLU A 189 4.49 -16.98 3.00
C GLU A 189 4.70 -15.86 4.05
N GLY A 190 5.05 -14.65 3.60
CA GLY A 190 5.18 -13.50 4.49
C GLY A 190 3.87 -13.11 5.17
N ALA A 191 2.74 -13.17 4.45
CA ALA A 191 1.44 -12.85 5.01
C ALA A 191 0.99 -13.85 6.10
N ILE A 192 1.27 -15.15 5.94
CA ILE A 192 0.89 -16.15 6.96
C ILE A 192 1.74 -16.06 8.24
N GLU A 193 2.97 -15.56 8.15
CA GLU A 193 3.86 -15.35 9.31
C GLU A 193 3.48 -14.12 10.14
N LEU A 194 2.65 -13.22 9.60
CA LEU A 194 2.19 -12.02 10.28
C LEU A 194 0.93 -12.25 11.12
N GLU A 195 0.77 -11.37 12.10
CA GLU A 195 -0.46 -11.23 12.87
C GLU A 195 -1.66 -10.93 11.94
N PRO A 196 -2.88 -11.41 12.25
CA PRO A 196 -4.05 -11.30 11.37
C PRO A 196 -4.31 -9.88 10.84
N GLU A 197 -4.06 -8.88 11.67
CA GLU A 197 -4.27 -7.44 11.40
C GLU A 197 -3.35 -6.89 10.30
N LEU A 198 -2.18 -7.49 10.08
CA LEU A 198 -1.16 -7.03 9.13
C LEU A 198 -1.16 -7.81 7.81
N ARG A 199 -1.89 -8.93 7.74
CA ARG A 199 -1.88 -9.81 6.56
C ARG A 199 -2.37 -9.10 5.31
N ALA A 200 -3.42 -8.27 5.46
CA ALA A 200 -4.03 -7.53 4.35
C ALA A 200 -3.10 -6.53 3.69
N ASP A 201 -2.15 -5.97 4.43
CA ASP A 201 -1.21 -4.99 3.88
C ASP A 201 -0.10 -5.67 3.08
N VAL A 202 0.23 -6.93 3.41
CA VAL A 202 1.24 -7.71 2.67
C VAL A 202 0.63 -8.43 1.47
N ILE A 203 -0.49 -9.12 1.67
CA ILE A 203 -1.14 -9.99 0.67
C ILE A 203 -1.49 -9.27 -0.64
N VAL A 204 -1.86 -7.98 -0.57
CA VAL A 204 -2.21 -7.15 -1.73
C VAL A 204 -1.03 -7.04 -2.70
N HIS A 205 0.21 -7.09 -2.23
CA HIS A 205 1.39 -7.01 -3.09
C HIS A 205 1.55 -8.21 -4.04
N ALA A 206 0.85 -9.33 -3.80
CA ALA A 206 0.80 -10.44 -4.74
C ALA A 206 0.21 -10.01 -6.09
N LEU A 207 -0.70 -9.02 -6.08
CA LEU A 207 -1.34 -8.50 -7.30
C LEU A 207 -0.36 -7.84 -8.27
N TYR A 208 0.84 -7.42 -7.83
CA TYR A 208 1.86 -6.90 -8.75
C TYR A 208 2.31 -7.93 -9.81
N ALA A 209 2.04 -9.22 -9.60
CA ALA A 209 2.26 -10.25 -10.61
C ALA A 209 1.39 -10.04 -11.87
N GLU A 210 0.29 -9.29 -11.78
CA GLU A 210 -0.63 -9.04 -12.89
C GLU A 210 -0.98 -7.57 -13.10
N GLN A 211 -0.87 -6.76 -12.05
CA GLN A 211 -1.28 -5.36 -12.04
C GLN A 211 -0.08 -4.43 -11.86
N GLU A 212 -0.10 -3.29 -12.53
CA GLU A 212 0.93 -2.26 -12.38
C GLU A 212 0.61 -1.31 -11.23
N ASP A 213 -0.67 -1.01 -11.05
CA ASP A 213 -1.17 -0.04 -10.10
C ASP A 213 -2.02 -0.72 -9.02
N LEU A 214 -1.59 -0.57 -7.77
CA LEU A 214 -2.32 -1.04 -6.59
C LEU A 214 -2.86 0.12 -5.74
N SER A 215 -2.84 1.36 -6.26
CA SER A 215 -3.25 2.56 -5.52
C SER A 215 -4.66 2.41 -4.94
N ALA A 216 -5.57 1.75 -5.64
CA ALA A 216 -6.91 1.48 -5.14
C ALA A 216 -6.94 0.70 -3.80
N TRP A 217 -5.94 -0.16 -3.53
CA TRP A 217 -5.82 -0.90 -2.26
C TRP A 217 -4.85 -0.26 -1.26
N LEU A 218 -3.87 0.53 -1.74
CA LEU A 218 -2.79 1.12 -0.94
C LEU A 218 -3.06 2.55 -0.49
N GLU A 219 -3.88 3.31 -1.22
CA GLU A 219 -4.20 4.69 -0.86
C GLU A 219 -4.98 4.72 0.47
N ASP A 220 -4.60 5.67 1.34
CA ASP A 220 -5.28 5.96 2.60
C ASP A 220 -6.58 6.76 2.40
N LEU A 221 -7.32 6.39 1.34
CA LEU A 221 -8.71 6.76 1.19
C LEU A 221 -9.54 5.98 2.21
N ALA A 222 -10.71 6.53 2.55
CA ALA A 222 -11.64 5.88 3.46
C ALA A 222 -11.84 4.40 3.04
N PRO A 223 -11.77 3.42 3.97
CA PRO A 223 -11.71 1.99 3.64
C PRO A 223 -12.81 1.46 2.71
N HIS A 224 -13.97 2.12 2.64
CA HIS A 224 -15.09 1.81 1.73
C HIS A 224 -14.85 2.23 0.26
N ALA A 225 -13.85 3.07 -0.02
CA ALA A 225 -13.44 3.38 -1.39
C ALA A 225 -12.45 2.34 -1.96
N ARG A 226 -11.95 1.43 -1.11
CA ARG A 226 -11.01 0.40 -1.53
C ARG A 226 -11.74 -0.79 -2.15
N PRO A 227 -11.23 -1.38 -3.25
CA PRO A 227 -11.79 -2.62 -3.77
C PRO A 227 -11.70 -3.74 -2.71
N PRO A 228 -12.59 -4.75 -2.76
CA PRO A 228 -12.47 -5.91 -1.89
C PRO A 228 -11.09 -6.54 -2.02
N LEU A 229 -10.61 -7.12 -0.92
CA LEU A 229 -9.40 -7.92 -0.96
C LEU A 229 -9.62 -9.15 -1.85
N PRO A 230 -8.62 -9.55 -2.65
CA PRO A 230 -8.68 -10.80 -3.39
C PRO A 230 -8.88 -11.99 -2.44
N SER A 231 -9.69 -12.96 -2.84
CA SER A 231 -9.87 -14.21 -2.12
C SER A 231 -8.61 -15.06 -2.07
N PRO A 232 -8.46 -15.95 -1.07
CA PRO A 232 -7.36 -16.90 -1.03
C PRO A 232 -7.28 -17.74 -2.31
N SER A 233 -8.42 -18.07 -2.92
CA SER A 233 -8.50 -18.71 -4.23
C SER A 233 -8.00 -17.84 -5.38
N GLU A 234 -8.36 -16.55 -5.42
CA GLU A 234 -7.88 -15.64 -6.47
C GLU A 234 -6.38 -15.40 -6.34
N LEU A 235 -5.87 -15.27 -5.12
CA LEU A 235 -4.44 -15.11 -4.85
C LEU A 235 -3.65 -16.37 -5.19
N TRP A 236 -4.18 -17.53 -4.83
CA TRP A 236 -3.58 -18.80 -5.17
C TRP A 236 -3.57 -19.02 -6.70
N ALA A 237 -4.63 -18.59 -7.39
CA ALA A 237 -4.70 -18.65 -8.84
C ALA A 237 -3.60 -17.83 -9.55
N LEU A 238 -3.10 -16.74 -8.94
CA LEU A 238 -1.93 -16.00 -9.45
C LEU A 238 -0.69 -16.90 -9.50
N LEU A 239 -0.46 -17.65 -8.42
CA LEU A 239 0.66 -18.61 -8.31
C LEU A 239 0.47 -19.77 -9.30
N GLU A 240 -0.73 -20.35 -9.37
CA GLU A 240 -1.05 -21.47 -10.27
C GLU A 240 -0.85 -21.10 -11.74
N ARG A 241 -1.19 -19.88 -12.14
CA ARG A 241 -1.01 -19.42 -13.53
C ARG A 241 0.45 -19.50 -13.97
N HIS A 242 1.37 -19.02 -13.14
CA HIS A 242 2.79 -19.10 -13.44
C HIS A 242 3.33 -20.52 -13.31
N ARG A 243 2.81 -21.31 -12.36
CA ARG A 243 3.15 -22.73 -12.26
C ARG A 243 2.77 -23.51 -13.52
N ALA A 244 1.56 -23.29 -14.05
CA ALA A 244 1.06 -23.95 -15.24
C ALA A 244 1.90 -23.62 -16.49
N ALA A 245 2.44 -22.40 -16.60
CA ALA A 245 3.38 -22.07 -17.66
C ALA A 245 4.69 -22.88 -17.53
N LEU A 246 5.24 -22.97 -16.31
CA LEU A 246 6.45 -23.74 -16.03
C LEU A 246 6.28 -25.25 -16.26
N GLU A 247 5.09 -25.82 -15.98
CA GLU A 247 4.78 -27.24 -16.20
C GLU A 247 4.89 -27.67 -17.67
N GLN A 248 4.69 -26.73 -18.61
CA GLN A 248 4.79 -26.98 -20.06
C GLN A 248 6.23 -27.17 -20.52
N ALA A 249 7.21 -26.67 -19.76
CA ALA A 249 8.62 -26.76 -20.08
C ALA A 249 9.26 -27.99 -19.39
N LEU A 250 9.73 -28.94 -20.20
CA LEU A 250 10.35 -30.19 -19.73
C LEU A 250 11.45 -29.96 -18.68
N ARG A 251 12.24 -28.89 -18.83
CA ARG A 251 13.34 -28.57 -17.93
C ARG A 251 12.91 -28.25 -16.49
N TRP A 252 11.68 -27.78 -16.28
CA TRP A 252 11.18 -27.36 -14.96
C TRP A 252 10.35 -28.41 -14.23
N GLN A 253 9.89 -29.45 -14.93
CA GLN A 253 9.01 -30.47 -14.33
C GLN A 253 9.59 -31.11 -13.06
N ALA A 254 10.90 -31.39 -13.05
CA ALA A 254 11.57 -31.95 -11.87
C ALA A 254 11.64 -30.97 -10.69
N VAL A 255 11.85 -29.67 -10.96
CA VAL A 255 11.88 -28.60 -9.96
C VAL A 255 10.51 -28.46 -9.31
N LEU A 256 9.45 -28.45 -10.12
CA LEU A 256 8.06 -28.37 -9.66
C LEU A 256 7.66 -29.61 -8.84
N ALA A 257 8.02 -30.80 -9.32
CA ALA A 257 7.75 -32.04 -8.59
C ALA A 257 8.42 -32.07 -7.20
N ALA A 258 9.64 -31.54 -7.07
CA ALA A 258 10.34 -31.45 -5.79
C ALA A 258 9.67 -30.47 -4.80
N ARG A 259 8.84 -29.54 -5.29
CA ARG A 259 8.13 -28.54 -4.48
C ARG A 259 6.71 -28.93 -4.08
N ALA A 260 6.10 -29.87 -4.81
CA ALA A 260 4.67 -30.20 -4.71
C ALA A 260 4.17 -30.43 -3.27
N THR A 261 4.95 -31.11 -2.41
CA THR A 261 4.54 -31.34 -1.01
C THR A 261 4.47 -30.05 -0.20
N ARG A 262 5.49 -29.18 -0.28
CA ARG A 262 5.50 -27.90 0.44
C ARG A 262 4.46 -26.93 -0.10
N GLU A 263 4.21 -26.97 -1.41
CA GLU A 263 3.14 -26.19 -2.03
C GLU A 263 1.76 -26.61 -1.52
N ALA A 264 1.51 -27.92 -1.38
CA ALA A 264 0.24 -28.41 -0.82
C ALA A 264 0.05 -27.96 0.63
N GLU A 265 1.10 -27.99 1.46
CA GLU A 265 1.06 -27.48 2.84
C GLU A 265 0.79 -25.97 2.87
N LEU A 266 1.45 -25.19 2.00
CA LEU A 266 1.23 -23.76 1.87
C LEU A 266 -0.20 -23.45 1.41
N HIS A 267 -0.74 -24.19 0.43
CA HIS A 267 -2.11 -24.04 -0.05
C HIS A 267 -3.12 -24.18 1.08
N GLU A 268 -3.05 -25.28 1.84
CA GLU A 268 -3.96 -25.52 2.96
C GLU A 268 -3.86 -24.40 4.01
N THR A 269 -2.63 -23.94 4.29
CA THR A 269 -2.38 -22.85 5.24
C THR A 269 -2.96 -21.52 4.74
N VAL A 270 -2.77 -21.19 3.46
CA VAL A 270 -3.32 -20.00 2.81
C VAL A 270 -4.85 -20.01 2.86
N MET A 271 -5.47 -21.14 2.52
CA MET A 271 -6.93 -21.28 2.54
C MET A 271 -7.53 -21.18 3.93
N ALA A 272 -6.76 -21.55 4.95
CA ALA A 272 -7.17 -21.49 6.36
C ALA A 272 -6.94 -20.12 7.01
N LEU A 273 -5.83 -19.44 6.70
CA LEU A 273 -5.36 -18.27 7.45
C LEU A 273 -5.57 -16.93 6.75
N LEU A 274 -5.67 -16.89 5.43
CA LEU A 274 -5.81 -15.61 4.71
C LEU A 274 -7.27 -15.13 4.69
N PRO A 275 -7.48 -13.79 4.70
CA PRO A 275 -8.81 -13.21 4.63
C PRO A 275 -9.59 -13.64 3.39
N ARG A 276 -10.91 -13.83 3.53
CA ARG A 276 -11.83 -14.22 2.45
C ARG A 276 -12.82 -13.08 2.15
N PRO A 277 -12.87 -12.53 0.93
CA PRO A 277 -13.82 -11.49 0.58
C PRO A 277 -15.25 -11.94 0.85
N ARG A 278 -16.10 -10.96 1.13
CA ARG A 278 -17.53 -11.18 1.32
C ARG A 278 -18.15 -11.82 0.07
N ASP A 279 -19.03 -12.79 0.30
CA ASP A 279 -19.84 -13.39 -0.75
C ASP A 279 -21.03 -12.46 -1.09
N PRO A 280 -21.17 -12.06 -2.38
CA PRO A 280 -22.23 -11.15 -2.84
C PRO A 280 -23.64 -11.75 -2.76
N GLY A 281 -23.78 -13.06 -2.51
CA GLY A 281 -25.06 -13.73 -2.24
C GLY A 281 -25.62 -13.46 -0.84
N TRP A 282 -24.89 -12.75 0.04
CA TRP A 282 -25.38 -12.38 1.37
C TRP A 282 -26.43 -11.28 1.28
N VAL A 283 -27.66 -11.64 1.65
CA VAL A 283 -28.81 -10.75 1.51
C VAL A 283 -28.81 -9.72 2.64
N LEU A 284 -28.57 -8.45 2.31
CA LEU A 284 -28.82 -7.26 3.15
C LEU A 284 -30.33 -7.04 3.38
N SER A 285 -31.11 -8.10 3.58
CA SER A 285 -32.58 -8.12 3.42
C SER A 285 -33.32 -7.14 4.32
N GLN A 286 -32.65 -6.62 5.36
CA GLN A 286 -33.23 -5.71 6.34
C GLN A 286 -32.46 -4.39 6.50
N VAL A 287 -31.39 -4.16 5.72
CA VAL A 287 -30.67 -2.88 5.81
C VAL A 287 -31.48 -1.81 5.07
N PRO A 288 -31.77 -0.65 5.69
CA PRO A 288 -32.54 0.40 5.06
C PRO A 288 -31.78 0.93 3.84
N ARG A 289 -32.47 1.11 2.71
CA ARG A 289 -31.87 1.62 1.47
C ARG A 289 -31.37 3.05 1.70
N GLY A 290 -30.05 3.27 1.64
CA GLY A 290 -29.44 4.59 1.84
C GLY A 290 -28.03 4.68 1.25
N THR A 291 -27.31 5.76 1.55
CA THR A 291 -26.01 6.10 0.93
C THR A 291 -24.85 5.18 1.32
N GLY A 292 -25.00 4.31 2.33
CA GLY A 292 -24.17 3.11 2.43
C GLY A 292 -24.50 2.25 1.22
N GLN A 293 -23.61 2.22 0.22
CA GLN A 293 -23.89 1.58 -1.06
C GLN A 293 -24.44 0.16 -0.82
N ALA A 294 -25.44 -0.26 -1.61
CA ALA A 294 -25.86 -1.67 -1.64
C ALA A 294 -24.68 -2.61 -1.99
N GLU A 295 -23.59 -2.04 -2.50
CA GLU A 295 -22.30 -2.63 -2.84
C GLU A 295 -21.32 -2.65 -1.66
N SER A 296 -21.66 -2.06 -0.49
CA SER A 296 -20.79 -2.13 0.69
C SER A 296 -20.67 -3.57 1.15
N LEU A 297 -19.45 -4.09 1.02
CA LEU A 297 -19.10 -5.45 1.41
C LEU A 297 -18.81 -5.58 2.92
N ALA A 298 -18.94 -4.50 3.69
CA ALA A 298 -18.73 -4.52 5.14
C ALA A 298 -19.74 -5.46 5.84
N PRO A 299 -19.29 -6.31 6.78
CA PRO A 299 -20.18 -7.06 7.65
C PRO A 299 -21.12 -6.16 8.46
N VAL A 300 -22.36 -6.62 8.67
CA VAL A 300 -23.41 -5.84 9.37
C VAL A 300 -23.68 -6.43 10.75
N LEU A 301 -23.67 -5.55 11.76
CA LEU A 301 -24.19 -5.79 13.09
C LEU A 301 -25.44 -4.93 13.28
N LEU A 302 -26.58 -5.57 13.52
CA LEU A 302 -27.83 -4.89 13.85
C LEU A 302 -28.07 -5.00 15.35
N LEU A 303 -28.13 -3.85 16.02
CA LEU A 303 -28.42 -3.74 17.44
C LEU A 303 -29.84 -3.20 17.65
N GLU A 304 -30.69 -4.04 18.25
CA GLU A 304 -32.05 -3.72 18.66
C GLU A 304 -32.17 -3.83 20.19
N PRO A 305 -33.23 -3.27 20.80
CA PRO A 305 -33.43 -3.39 22.25
C PRO A 305 -33.39 -4.85 22.73
N GLY A 306 -32.36 -5.20 23.52
CA GLY A 306 -32.16 -6.53 24.06
C GLY A 306 -31.65 -7.59 23.08
N MET A 307 -31.27 -7.23 21.86
CA MET A 307 -30.86 -8.18 20.83
C MET A 307 -29.77 -7.59 19.93
N LEU A 308 -28.64 -8.30 19.83
CA LEU A 308 -27.61 -8.07 18.83
C LEU A 308 -27.74 -9.15 17.78
N ARG A 309 -28.13 -8.77 16.58
CA ARG A 309 -28.12 -9.65 15.42
C ARG A 309 -26.84 -9.45 14.65
N LEU A 310 -26.03 -10.50 14.64
CA LEU A 310 -24.91 -10.58 13.72
C LEU A 310 -25.50 -11.17 12.44
N GLU A 311 -25.27 -10.51 11.32
CA GLU A 311 -25.50 -11.11 10.01
C GLU A 311 -24.17 -11.62 9.41
N PRO A 312 -23.63 -12.78 9.85
CA PRO A 312 -22.54 -13.42 9.15
C PRO A 312 -23.01 -14.66 8.38
N THR A 313 -22.75 -14.67 7.07
CA THR A 313 -22.30 -15.86 6.32
C THR A 313 -23.24 -17.08 6.22
N SER A 314 -24.45 -16.99 6.74
CA SER A 314 -25.42 -18.08 6.86
C SER A 314 -26.78 -17.59 6.35
N THR A 315 -27.61 -18.50 5.83
CA THR A 315 -29.01 -18.19 5.50
C THR A 315 -29.83 -17.77 6.71
N GLU A 316 -29.31 -17.97 7.92
CA GLU A 316 -29.94 -17.61 9.19
C GLU A 316 -29.04 -16.65 10.00
N PRO A 317 -29.57 -15.50 10.42
CA PRO A 317 -28.89 -14.57 11.32
C PRO A 317 -28.58 -15.22 12.68
N ARG A 318 -27.50 -14.77 13.34
CA ARG A 318 -27.19 -15.16 14.71
C ARG A 318 -27.62 -14.06 15.67
N GLU A 319 -28.53 -14.39 16.58
CA GLU A 319 -29.02 -13.48 17.62
C GLU A 319 -28.28 -13.74 18.93
N LEU A 320 -27.77 -12.67 19.55
CA LEU A 320 -27.05 -12.67 20.82
C LEU A 320 -27.66 -11.65 21.78
N ASP A 321 -27.50 -11.85 23.08
CA ASP A 321 -27.79 -10.83 24.08
C ASP A 321 -26.61 -9.83 24.13
N PRO A 322 -26.82 -8.54 23.79
CA PRO A 322 -25.75 -7.54 23.81
C PRO A 322 -25.17 -7.29 25.21
N ARG A 323 -25.87 -7.67 26.30
CA ARG A 323 -25.39 -7.52 27.68
C ARG A 323 -24.55 -8.71 28.17
N ALA A 324 -24.58 -9.82 27.44
CA ALA A 324 -23.90 -11.06 27.78
C ALA A 324 -23.03 -11.57 26.61
N LEU A 325 -22.30 -10.64 25.96
CA LEU A 325 -21.34 -10.97 24.90
C LEU A 325 -20.16 -11.72 25.52
N ASP A 326 -20.18 -13.04 25.41
CA ASP A 326 -19.12 -13.95 25.83
C ASP A 326 -18.00 -14.07 24.79
N ASP A 327 -17.00 -14.90 25.07
CA ASP A 327 -15.89 -15.17 24.14
C ASP A 327 -16.38 -15.68 22.78
N ALA A 328 -17.51 -16.38 22.72
CA ALA A 328 -18.08 -16.92 21.48
C ALA A 328 -18.72 -15.83 20.60
N ALA A 329 -19.20 -14.73 21.18
CA ALA A 329 -19.66 -13.54 20.48
C ALA A 329 -18.48 -12.77 19.87
N SER A 330 -17.43 -12.54 20.66
CA SER A 330 -16.20 -11.87 20.19
C SER A 330 -15.53 -12.67 19.08
N SER A 331 -15.46 -14.00 19.22
CA SER A 331 -14.96 -14.90 18.17
C SER A 331 -15.78 -14.82 16.88
N ALA A 332 -17.09 -14.58 16.97
CA ALA A 332 -17.94 -14.46 15.78
C ALA A 332 -17.70 -13.14 15.04
N ILE A 333 -17.52 -12.04 15.78
CA ILE A 333 -17.16 -10.74 15.21
C ILE A 333 -15.75 -10.79 14.62
N GLU A 334 -14.80 -11.42 15.31
CA GLU A 334 -13.44 -11.64 14.83
C GLU A 334 -13.45 -12.46 13.53
N ALA A 335 -14.26 -13.53 13.47
CA ALA A 335 -14.43 -14.32 12.26
C ALA A 335 -15.09 -13.54 11.09
N MET A 336 -15.85 -12.48 11.36
CA MET A 336 -16.37 -11.56 10.33
C MET A 336 -15.27 -10.62 9.83
N LEU A 337 -14.47 -10.08 10.74
CA LEU A 337 -13.37 -9.15 10.44
C LEU A 337 -12.22 -9.84 9.69
N ALA A 338 -11.84 -11.05 10.13
CA ALA A 338 -10.80 -11.86 9.50
C ALA A 338 -11.12 -12.19 8.04
N ARG A 339 -12.39 -12.13 7.62
CA ARG A 339 -12.80 -12.37 6.23
C ARG A 339 -12.57 -11.15 5.36
N ASP A 340 -13.05 -9.99 5.77
CA ASP A 340 -12.86 -8.75 4.99
C ASP A 340 -11.39 -8.30 4.94
N GLY A 341 -10.57 -8.77 5.89
CA GLY A 341 -9.13 -8.52 6.00
C GLY A 341 -8.79 -7.07 6.37
N ARG A 342 -9.76 -6.17 6.34
CA ARG A 342 -9.73 -4.84 6.95
C ARG A 342 -10.98 -4.68 7.80
N GLY A 343 -10.83 -4.22 9.02
CA GLY A 343 -11.88 -4.38 10.02
C GLY A 343 -12.96 -3.31 9.96
N THR A 344 -13.81 -3.31 8.93
CA THR A 344 -14.96 -2.40 8.83
C THR A 344 -16.23 -3.12 9.26
N ILE A 345 -16.98 -2.58 10.23
CA ILE A 345 -18.29 -3.11 10.60
C ILE A 345 -19.33 -2.00 10.50
N LEU A 346 -20.41 -2.27 9.79
CA LEU A 346 -21.59 -1.41 9.80
C LEU A 346 -22.45 -1.74 11.02
N LEU A 347 -22.54 -0.81 11.96
CA LEU A 347 -23.44 -0.90 13.11
C LEU A 347 -24.72 -0.12 12.82
N ALA A 348 -25.82 -0.84 12.64
CA ALA A 348 -27.17 -0.27 12.59
C ALA A 348 -27.79 -0.39 13.99
N SER A 349 -28.33 0.71 14.53
CA SER A 349 -28.94 0.72 15.86
C SER A 349 -30.24 1.50 15.86
N ALA A 350 -31.22 1.03 16.64
CA ALA A 350 -32.41 1.83 16.93
C ALA A 350 -32.04 3.05 17.82
N PRO A 351 -32.72 4.20 17.67
CA PRO A 351 -32.40 5.42 18.42
C PRO A 351 -32.65 5.30 19.93
N ASP A 352 -33.44 4.30 20.36
CA ASP A 352 -33.84 4.05 21.74
C ASP A 352 -33.01 2.95 22.43
N VAL A 353 -31.98 2.41 21.79
CA VAL A 353 -31.10 1.39 22.41
C VAL A 353 -30.43 1.96 23.66
N PRO A 354 -30.56 1.30 24.83
CA PRO A 354 -29.98 1.78 26.08
C PRO A 354 -28.45 1.69 26.06
N ALA A 355 -27.79 2.67 26.70
CA ALA A 355 -26.33 2.82 26.71
C ALA A 355 -25.53 1.54 27.08
N PRO A 356 -25.95 0.67 28.03
CA PRO A 356 -25.18 -0.53 28.39
C PRO A 356 -25.04 -1.55 27.24
N GLU A 357 -26.08 -1.71 26.42
CA GLU A 357 -26.09 -2.65 25.29
C GLU A 357 -25.19 -2.15 24.15
N TYR A 358 -25.27 -0.86 23.89
CA TYR A 358 -24.44 -0.18 22.92
C TYR A 358 -22.95 -0.21 23.31
N ALA A 359 -22.63 0.12 24.56
CA ALA A 359 -21.26 0.10 25.07
C ALA A 359 -20.64 -1.31 25.06
N ALA A 360 -21.41 -2.35 25.42
CA ALA A 360 -20.96 -3.73 25.34
C ALA A 360 -20.68 -4.16 23.89
N THR A 361 -21.52 -3.76 22.95
CA THR A 361 -21.32 -4.03 21.52
C THR A 361 -20.05 -3.34 21.00
N LEU A 362 -19.85 -2.06 21.31
CA LEU A 362 -18.62 -1.34 20.95
C LEU A 362 -17.37 -1.99 21.56
N ALA A 363 -17.43 -2.42 22.82
CA ALA A 363 -16.32 -3.12 23.47
C ALA A 363 -16.01 -4.46 22.79
N ALA A 364 -17.03 -5.22 22.40
CA ALA A 364 -16.85 -6.48 21.67
C ALA A 364 -16.20 -6.24 20.29
N MET A 365 -16.57 -5.17 19.58
CA MET A 365 -15.94 -4.79 18.31
C MET A 365 -14.46 -4.42 18.49
N VAL A 366 -14.12 -3.70 19.57
CA VAL A 366 -12.71 -3.40 19.92
C VAL A 366 -11.93 -4.67 20.22
N SER A 367 -12.49 -5.56 21.06
CA SER A 367 -11.88 -6.86 21.41
C SER A 367 -11.64 -7.74 20.19
N ALA A 368 -12.58 -7.71 19.24
CA ALA A 368 -12.49 -8.45 17.98
C ALA A 368 -11.51 -7.84 16.96
N ARG A 369 -10.75 -6.80 17.34
CA ARG A 369 -9.75 -6.13 16.51
C ARG A 369 -10.32 -5.31 15.33
N ALA A 370 -11.55 -4.79 15.40
CA ALA A 370 -12.08 -3.89 14.36
C ALA A 370 -11.20 -2.65 14.16
N SER A 371 -11.01 -2.19 12.93
CA SER A 371 -10.21 -1.00 12.60
C SER A 371 -11.08 0.23 12.33
N VAL A 372 -12.31 0.01 11.84
CA VAL A 372 -13.31 1.03 11.54
C VAL A 372 -14.70 0.51 11.89
N ILE A 373 -15.52 1.35 12.52
CA ILE A 373 -16.94 1.13 12.73
C ILE A 373 -17.68 2.19 11.92
N GLU A 374 -18.49 1.78 10.95
CA GLU A 374 -19.40 2.68 10.26
C GLU A 374 -20.75 2.65 10.96
N LEU A 375 -21.23 3.81 11.40
CA LEU A 375 -22.52 3.92 12.07
C LEU A 375 -23.59 4.31 11.04
N ALA A 376 -24.58 3.45 10.86
CA ALA A 376 -25.73 3.74 9.99
C ALA A 376 -26.73 4.64 10.69
N VAL A 377 -27.00 5.82 10.13
CA VAL A 377 -27.94 6.80 10.69
C VAL A 377 -29.12 6.99 9.78
N HIS A 378 -30.34 6.81 10.29
CA HIS A 378 -31.57 7.12 9.56
C HIS A 378 -31.87 8.62 9.59
N GLU A 379 -31.78 9.30 8.45
CA GLU A 379 -32.28 10.67 8.30
C GLU A 379 -33.73 10.68 7.79
N ALA A 380 -34.51 11.66 8.26
CA ALA A 380 -35.82 11.95 7.69
C ALA A 380 -35.66 12.39 6.23
N ALA A 381 -36.52 11.87 5.34
CA ALA A 381 -36.39 12.06 3.90
C ALA A 381 -36.17 13.53 3.48
N LEU A 382 -35.20 13.76 2.59
CA LEU A 382 -35.14 14.98 1.78
C LEU A 382 -36.42 15.04 0.94
N GLN A 383 -37.22 16.10 1.11
CA GLN A 383 -38.62 16.15 0.64
C GLN A 383 -38.85 16.06 -0.88
N ASP A 384 -37.82 15.87 -1.72
CA ASP A 384 -37.95 15.90 -3.18
C ASP A 384 -37.75 14.55 -3.90
N ALA A 385 -37.64 13.43 -3.19
CA ALA A 385 -37.41 12.10 -3.78
C ALA A 385 -38.62 11.15 -3.66
N GLY A 386 -39.82 11.57 -4.08
CA GLY A 386 -40.89 10.70 -4.64
C GLY A 386 -41.33 9.41 -3.90
N GLY A 387 -41.01 9.20 -2.64
CA GLY A 387 -41.39 8.04 -1.83
C GLY A 387 -40.81 8.11 -0.39
N PRO A 388 -41.20 7.20 0.53
CA PRO A 388 -40.61 7.12 1.86
C PRO A 388 -39.23 6.46 1.79
N ALA A 389 -38.25 7.16 1.20
CA ALA A 389 -36.85 6.74 1.21
C ALA A 389 -36.17 7.42 2.40
N GLN A 390 -35.88 6.65 3.46
CA GLN A 390 -35.03 7.10 4.55
C GLN A 390 -33.58 7.11 4.04
N VAL A 391 -32.85 8.22 4.22
CA VAL A 391 -31.45 8.27 3.84
C VAL A 391 -30.65 7.66 4.98
N VAL A 392 -29.93 6.57 4.71
CA VAL A 392 -28.94 6.03 5.66
C VAL A 392 -27.58 6.67 5.36
N VAL A 393 -27.05 7.46 6.30
CA VAL A 393 -25.68 8.00 6.24
C VAL A 393 -24.75 7.08 7.03
N ALA A 394 -23.62 6.70 6.44
CA ALA A 394 -22.56 5.97 7.14
C ALA A 394 -21.58 6.96 7.75
N LEU A 395 -21.49 7.01 9.08
CA LEU A 395 -20.54 7.85 9.81
C LEU A 395 -19.36 6.98 10.29
N PRO A 396 -18.16 7.12 9.70
CA PRO A 396 -17.01 6.30 10.06
C PRO A 396 -16.42 6.72 11.40
N LEU A 397 -16.12 5.74 12.24
CA LEU A 397 -15.36 5.86 13.48
C LEU A 397 -14.15 4.93 13.41
N TYR A 398 -12.96 5.52 13.28
CA TYR A 398 -11.71 4.76 13.26
C TYR A 398 -11.36 4.27 14.68
N ILE A 399 -10.64 3.16 14.81
CA ILE A 399 -10.18 2.66 16.11
C ILE A 399 -8.66 2.74 16.14
N ALA A 400 -8.11 3.36 17.18
CA ALA A 400 -6.67 3.48 17.37
C ALA A 400 -6.29 2.96 18.77
N ARG A 401 -5.73 1.75 18.81
CA ARG A 401 -5.24 1.10 20.04
C ARG A 401 -3.84 1.58 20.40
N ALA A 402 -3.39 1.27 21.60
CA ALA A 402 -2.04 1.63 22.05
C ALA A 402 -0.92 0.91 21.26
N ASP A 403 -1.17 -0.32 20.80
CA ASP A 403 -0.23 -1.18 20.08
C ASP A 403 -0.21 -0.98 18.56
N ASP A 404 -1.22 -0.29 17.99
CA ASP A 404 -1.31 -0.05 16.55
C ASP A 404 -0.16 0.84 16.04
N LEU A 405 0.67 0.33 15.13
CA LEU A 405 1.84 1.04 14.58
C LEU A 405 1.54 1.84 13.30
N GLY A 406 0.33 1.71 12.74
CA GLY A 406 -0.09 2.41 11.53
C GLY A 406 0.01 3.93 11.63
N ALA A 407 0.28 4.60 10.50
CA ALA A 407 0.41 6.06 10.46
C ALA A 407 -0.89 6.77 10.90
N GLY A 408 -2.06 6.27 10.45
CA GLY A 408 -3.37 6.79 10.86
C GLY A 408 -3.65 6.63 12.37
N ALA A 409 -3.33 5.47 12.94
CA ALA A 409 -3.49 5.24 14.38
C ALA A 409 -2.57 6.15 15.23
N ARG A 410 -1.33 6.37 14.78
CA ARG A 410 -0.43 7.37 15.39
C ARG A 410 -0.98 8.78 15.28
N ALA A 411 -1.42 9.21 14.10
CA ALA A 411 -2.02 10.53 13.90
C ALA A 411 -3.24 10.76 14.81
N LEU A 412 -4.09 9.74 14.98
CA LEU A 412 -5.22 9.79 15.89
C LEU A 412 -4.79 9.94 17.35
N ARG A 413 -3.80 9.15 17.83
CA ARG A 413 -3.31 9.24 19.21
C ARG A 413 -2.61 10.56 19.51
N ASP A 414 -1.89 11.10 18.52
CA ASP A 414 -1.13 12.34 18.62
C ASP A 414 -1.99 13.59 18.29
N SER A 415 -3.27 13.39 17.99
CA SER A 415 -4.19 14.47 17.67
C SER A 415 -4.25 15.52 18.78
N ARG A 416 -4.13 16.79 18.38
CA ARG A 416 -4.17 17.92 19.32
C ARG A 416 -5.55 18.11 19.94
N ILE A 417 -6.58 17.72 19.21
CA ILE A 417 -7.98 17.85 19.60
C ILE A 417 -8.49 16.49 20.05
N HIS A 418 -8.84 16.43 21.33
CA HIS A 418 -9.43 15.26 21.95
C HIS A 418 -10.84 15.58 22.43
N VAL A 419 -11.81 14.76 22.03
CA VAL A 419 -13.19 14.83 22.51
C VAL A 419 -13.44 13.68 23.47
N GLN A 420 -13.97 13.96 24.64
CA GLN A 420 -14.54 12.95 25.51
C GLN A 420 -16.05 13.03 25.44
N LEU A 421 -16.70 11.96 25.01
CA LEU A 421 -18.15 11.83 25.00
C LEU A 421 -18.61 11.01 26.21
N SER A 422 -19.58 11.54 26.94
CA SER A 422 -20.23 10.86 28.07
C SER A 422 -21.73 11.12 28.03
N GLY A 423 -22.50 10.45 28.90
CA GLY A 423 -23.92 10.74 29.06
C GLY A 423 -24.25 12.21 29.41
N ARG A 424 -23.27 13.00 29.89
CA ARG A 424 -23.41 14.45 30.15
C ARG A 424 -23.15 15.32 28.91
N GLY A 425 -22.81 14.73 27.77
CA GLY A 425 -22.44 15.42 26.53
C GLY A 425 -20.92 15.46 26.27
N PRO A 426 -20.50 16.06 25.14
CA PRO A 426 -19.11 16.13 24.73
C PRO A 426 -18.33 17.19 25.51
N ARG A 427 -17.09 16.85 25.88
CA ARG A 427 -16.09 17.76 26.44
C ARG A 427 -14.86 17.74 25.55
N VAL A 428 -14.27 18.90 25.32
CA VAL A 428 -13.13 19.03 24.39
C VAL A 428 -11.88 19.43 25.17
N ARG A 429 -10.80 18.70 24.91
CA ARG A 429 -9.44 18.97 25.35
C ARG A 429 -8.61 19.32 24.13
N VAL A 430 -7.88 20.42 24.21
CA VAL A 430 -6.98 20.85 23.13
C VAL A 430 -5.59 21.07 23.72
N ASP A 431 -4.56 20.53 23.06
CA ASP A 431 -3.17 20.58 23.53
C ASP A 431 -3.03 20.15 25.01
N GLY A 432 -3.79 19.12 25.38
CA GLY A 432 -3.81 18.57 26.74
C GLY A 432 -4.62 19.35 27.78
N ARG A 433 -5.30 20.45 27.40
CA ARG A 433 -6.07 21.30 28.34
C ARG A 433 -7.56 21.33 28.00
N TRP A 434 -8.41 21.17 29.01
CA TRP A 434 -9.86 21.14 28.83
C TRP A 434 -10.45 22.53 28.62
N LEU A 435 -11.31 22.67 27.60
CA LEU A 435 -12.09 23.89 27.38
C LEU A 435 -13.17 24.05 28.45
N SER A 436 -13.54 25.31 28.73
CA SER A 436 -14.67 25.64 29.60
C SER A 436 -16.01 25.40 28.92
N ALA A 437 -16.04 25.41 27.58
CA ALA A 437 -17.26 25.19 26.81
C ALA A 437 -17.84 23.80 27.07
N THR A 438 -19.13 23.77 27.40
CA THR A 438 -19.96 22.55 27.45
C THR A 438 -21.01 22.66 26.36
N ALA A 439 -20.90 21.86 25.31
CA ALA A 439 -21.89 21.85 24.24
C ALA A 439 -23.13 21.06 24.70
N THR A 440 -24.10 21.77 25.27
CA THR A 440 -25.35 21.18 25.76
C THR A 440 -26.42 21.06 24.69
N LEU A 441 -26.38 21.93 23.68
CA LEU A 441 -27.30 21.93 22.54
C LEU A 441 -26.56 21.57 21.24
N PRO A 442 -27.24 20.97 20.24
CA PRO A 442 -26.64 20.69 18.94
C PRO A 442 -26.02 21.92 18.26
N SER A 443 -26.64 23.10 18.41
CA SER A 443 -26.11 24.36 17.88
C SER A 443 -24.80 24.78 18.56
N ASP A 444 -24.64 24.48 19.85
CA ASP A 444 -23.40 24.78 20.58
C ASP A 444 -22.27 23.88 20.11
N LEU A 445 -22.58 22.61 19.82
CA LEU A 445 -21.64 21.66 19.28
C LEU A 445 -21.16 22.09 17.89
N LEU A 446 -22.08 22.38 16.96
CA LEU A 446 -21.72 22.84 15.62
C LEU A 446 -20.88 24.11 15.65
N ARG A 447 -21.23 25.07 16.54
CA ARG A 447 -20.43 26.28 16.72
C ARG A 447 -19.03 25.96 17.23
N LEU A 448 -18.90 25.12 18.25
CA LEU A 448 -17.61 24.72 18.81
C LEU A 448 -16.75 23.99 17.78
N VAL A 449 -17.32 23.08 17.01
CA VAL A 449 -16.64 22.35 15.93
C VAL A 449 -16.14 23.33 14.86
N GLY A 450 -16.98 24.28 14.42
CA GLY A 450 -16.57 25.30 13.46
C GLY A 450 -15.51 26.28 14.01
N GLU A 451 -15.49 26.52 15.32
CA GLU A 451 -14.42 27.26 15.99
C GLU A 451 -13.11 26.48 16.01
N LEU A 452 -13.16 25.19 16.36
CA LEU A 452 -11.99 24.31 16.37
C LEU A 452 -11.39 24.16 14.96
N HIS A 453 -12.21 23.86 13.95
CA HIS A 453 -11.76 23.72 12.57
C HIS A 453 -11.06 24.99 12.05
N ARG A 454 -11.60 26.17 12.35
CA ARG A 454 -10.97 27.45 11.97
C ARG A 454 -9.70 27.73 12.76
N ALA A 455 -9.66 27.36 14.03
CA ALA A 455 -8.53 27.63 14.90
C ALA A 455 -7.35 26.67 14.67
N TYR A 456 -7.58 25.45 14.17
CA TYR A 456 -6.57 24.40 13.97
C TYR A 456 -6.62 23.85 12.53
N PRO A 457 -6.19 24.65 11.53
CA PRO A 457 -6.35 24.32 10.10
C PRO A 457 -5.51 23.14 9.60
N ARG A 458 -4.51 22.69 10.38
CA ARG A 458 -3.70 21.49 10.10
C ARG A 458 -4.23 20.23 10.77
N GLU A 459 -5.15 20.38 11.72
CA GLU A 459 -5.71 19.24 12.44
C GLU A 459 -6.78 18.60 11.56
N HIS A 460 -6.42 17.50 10.91
CA HIS A 460 -7.34 16.76 10.05
C HIS A 460 -8.05 15.61 10.79
N THR A 461 -7.55 15.26 11.96
CA THR A 461 -8.00 14.11 12.74
C THR A 461 -8.47 14.54 14.12
N ILE A 462 -9.44 13.86 14.69
CA ILE A 462 -9.85 14.03 16.09
C ILE A 462 -9.76 12.71 16.82
N SER A 463 -9.18 12.74 18.02
CA SER A 463 -9.29 11.62 18.95
C SER A 463 -10.57 11.70 19.79
N LEU A 464 -11.19 10.55 20.02
CA LEU A 464 -12.43 10.40 20.76
C LEU A 464 -12.22 9.41 21.92
N GLY A 465 -12.68 9.77 23.11
CA GLY A 465 -12.83 8.86 24.26
C GLY A 465 -14.31 8.67 24.58
N LEU A 466 -14.75 7.43 24.72
CA LEU A 466 -16.16 7.09 24.99
C LEU A 466 -16.32 6.58 26.43
N ALA A 467 -17.20 7.22 27.20
CA ALA A 467 -17.62 6.69 28.49
C ALA A 467 -18.64 5.55 28.32
N THR A 468 -18.77 4.68 29.33
CA THR A 468 -19.70 3.53 29.31
C THR A 468 -21.18 3.90 29.32
N ASN A 469 -21.51 5.17 29.57
CA ASN A 469 -22.88 5.68 29.63
C ASN A 469 -23.29 6.52 28.41
N VAL A 470 -22.52 6.46 27.33
CA VAL A 470 -22.82 7.15 26.06
C VAL A 470 -24.02 6.49 25.37
N GLN A 471 -24.94 7.30 24.87
CA GLN A 471 -26.05 6.83 24.03
C GLN A 471 -25.65 6.82 22.53
N HIS A 472 -26.24 5.92 21.76
CA HIS A 472 -26.00 5.82 20.31
C HIS A 472 -26.22 7.17 19.60
N GLN A 473 -27.36 7.84 19.87
CA GLN A 473 -27.67 9.14 19.26
C GLN A 473 -26.62 10.22 19.58
N GLN A 474 -26.08 10.24 20.81
CA GLN A 474 -25.05 11.21 21.20
C GLN A 474 -23.76 11.04 20.39
N LEU A 475 -23.38 9.79 20.07
CA LEU A 475 -22.23 9.52 19.22
C LEU A 475 -22.51 9.90 17.77
N VAL A 476 -23.69 9.55 17.26
CA VAL A 476 -24.13 9.91 15.91
C VAL A 476 -24.12 11.42 15.70
N ASP A 477 -24.74 12.19 16.60
CA ASP A 477 -24.78 13.65 16.52
C ASP A 477 -23.38 14.26 16.54
N LEU A 478 -22.48 13.68 17.35
CA LEU A 478 -21.09 14.10 17.41
C LEU A 478 -20.35 13.82 16.11
N LEU A 479 -20.44 12.60 15.58
CA LEU A 479 -19.76 12.22 14.33
C LEU A 479 -20.32 13.00 13.14
N ALA A 480 -21.62 13.21 13.09
CA ALA A 480 -22.24 14.04 12.06
C ALA A 480 -21.72 15.49 12.11
N ALA A 481 -21.52 16.04 13.31
CA ALA A 481 -20.93 17.37 13.46
C ALA A 481 -19.45 17.43 13.06
N LEU A 482 -18.66 16.40 13.40
CA LEU A 482 -17.20 16.37 13.19
C LEU A 482 -16.79 15.99 11.76
N SER A 483 -17.36 14.92 11.23
CA SER A 483 -16.95 14.29 9.97
C SER A 483 -18.11 14.06 8.99
N GLY A 484 -19.32 14.52 9.31
CA GLY A 484 -20.48 14.44 8.41
C GLY A 484 -20.55 15.59 7.39
N GLY A 485 -21.40 15.42 6.38
CA GLY A 485 -21.70 16.43 5.35
C GLY A 485 -20.77 16.40 4.13
N LEU A 486 -21.10 17.22 3.11
CA LEU A 486 -20.34 17.29 1.85
C LEU A 486 -18.92 17.87 2.04
N THR A 487 -18.74 18.67 3.08
CA THR A 487 -17.47 19.30 3.45
C THR A 487 -17.23 19.10 4.95
N PRO A 488 -16.70 17.94 5.35
CA PRO A 488 -16.51 17.63 6.76
C PRO A 488 -15.47 18.56 7.40
N ALA A 489 -15.65 18.89 8.68
CA ALA A 489 -14.71 19.72 9.43
C ALA A 489 -13.38 18.98 9.69
N PHE A 490 -13.45 17.66 9.86
CA PHE A 490 -12.30 16.80 10.07
C PHE A 490 -12.38 15.59 9.13
N LEU A 491 -11.23 15.17 8.59
CA LEU A 491 -11.13 14.04 7.67
C LEU A 491 -11.39 12.70 8.38
N ALA A 492 -11.00 12.58 9.65
CA ALA A 492 -11.22 11.37 10.41
C ALA A 492 -11.49 11.63 11.90
N VAL A 493 -12.37 10.83 12.49
CA VAL A 493 -12.59 10.76 13.94
C VAL A 493 -12.23 9.36 14.39
N GLY A 494 -11.30 9.25 15.33
CA GLY A 494 -10.85 7.95 15.84
C GLY A 494 -11.11 7.80 17.33
N TRP A 495 -11.75 6.70 17.71
CA TRP A 495 -11.87 6.27 19.08
C TRP A 495 -10.55 5.64 19.56
N VAL A 496 -10.08 6.11 20.72
CA VAL A 496 -8.95 5.55 21.45
C VAL A 496 -9.52 4.82 22.69
N PRO A 497 -9.76 3.50 22.63
CA PRO A 497 -10.45 2.76 23.69
C PRO A 497 -9.74 2.81 25.05
N GLU A 498 -8.41 2.86 25.03
CA GLU A 498 -7.58 2.91 26.24
C GLU A 498 -7.39 4.33 26.80
N ALA A 499 -7.94 5.35 26.16
CA ALA A 499 -7.84 6.72 26.65
C ALA A 499 -8.59 6.88 27.98
N ALA A 500 -7.92 7.48 28.97
CA ALA A 500 -8.52 7.74 30.27
C ALA A 500 -9.72 8.69 30.17
N ILE A 501 -10.87 8.29 30.73
CA ILE A 501 -12.09 9.09 30.80
C ILE A 501 -12.15 9.82 32.14
N GLU A 502 -12.12 11.16 32.12
CA GLU A 502 -12.24 11.98 33.33
C GLU A 502 -13.71 12.20 33.69
N ALA A 503 -14.16 11.76 34.87
CA ALA A 503 -15.55 11.91 35.29
C ALA A 503 -16.02 13.39 35.35
N GLU A 504 -15.11 14.29 35.76
CA GLU A 504 -15.34 15.75 35.79
C GLU A 504 -14.11 16.49 35.29
N PRO A 505 -14.00 16.70 33.96
CA PRO A 505 -12.86 17.40 33.38
C PRO A 505 -12.79 18.83 33.91
N LYS A 506 -11.65 19.18 34.52
CA LYS A 506 -11.43 20.51 35.10
C LYS A 506 -11.13 21.51 33.98
N PRO A 507 -12.01 22.51 33.75
CA PRO A 507 -11.78 23.48 32.69
C PRO A 507 -10.54 24.32 32.99
N ASP A 508 -9.75 24.61 31.95
CA ASP A 508 -8.59 25.48 32.02
C ASP A 508 -8.86 26.78 31.24
N PRO A 509 -9.08 27.92 31.93
CA PRO A 509 -9.30 29.21 31.27
C PRO A 509 -8.16 29.63 30.33
N ALA A 510 -6.96 29.07 30.46
CA ALA A 510 -5.86 29.29 29.52
C ALA A 510 -6.14 28.67 28.14
N ALA A 511 -6.82 27.52 28.09
CA ALA A 511 -7.22 26.88 26.84
C ALA A 511 -8.26 27.71 26.10
N ASP A 512 -9.26 28.25 26.80
CA ASP A 512 -10.26 29.14 26.19
C ASP A 512 -9.61 30.43 25.65
N ARG A 513 -8.65 31.00 26.39
CA ARG A 513 -7.89 32.17 25.91
C ARG A 513 -7.04 31.84 24.68
N ALA A 514 -6.42 30.67 24.62
CA ALA A 514 -5.63 30.23 23.48
C ALA A 514 -6.51 30.02 22.24
N LEU A 515 -7.64 29.35 22.39
CA LEU A 515 -8.63 29.19 21.32
C LEU A 515 -9.13 30.54 20.81
N ALA A 516 -9.54 31.44 21.72
CA ALA A 516 -9.98 32.78 21.35
C ALA A 516 -8.88 33.60 20.66
N ALA A 517 -7.62 33.44 21.06
CA ALA A 517 -6.49 34.09 20.41
C ALA A 517 -6.26 33.57 18.99
N ARG A 518 -6.34 32.26 18.76
CA ARG A 518 -6.28 31.64 17.42
C ARG A 518 -7.42 32.12 16.53
N LEU A 519 -8.66 32.17 17.04
CA LEU A 519 -9.81 32.66 16.28
C LEU A 519 -9.68 34.14 15.84
N ARG A 520 -9.01 34.97 16.65
CA ARG A 520 -8.70 36.37 16.29
C ARG A 520 -7.62 36.51 15.21
N LEU A 521 -7.04 35.40 14.76
CA LEU A 521 -6.14 35.35 13.61
C LEU A 521 -6.82 34.75 12.37
N GLY A 522 -8.14 34.56 12.42
CA GLY A 522 -8.93 34.05 11.29
C GLY A 522 -8.95 35.05 10.12
N PRO A 523 -9.17 34.59 8.87
CA PRO A 523 -9.10 35.41 7.66
C PRO A 523 -9.91 36.72 7.72
N GLU A 524 -11.05 36.71 8.40
CA GLU A 524 -11.93 37.87 8.63
C GLU A 524 -11.29 39.02 9.42
N SER A 525 -10.22 38.74 10.16
CA SER A 525 -9.51 39.69 11.02
C SER A 525 -8.17 40.14 10.44
N LEU A 526 -7.88 39.77 9.19
CA LEU A 526 -6.59 39.99 8.54
C LEU A 526 -6.71 41.00 7.41
N THR A 527 -5.66 41.78 7.23
CA THR A 527 -5.37 42.53 6.01
C THR A 527 -4.14 41.93 5.36
N TYR A 528 -4.14 41.79 4.05
CA TYR A 528 -3.02 41.17 3.35
C TYR A 528 -2.74 41.87 2.03
N SER A 529 -1.51 41.73 1.54
CA SER A 529 -1.09 42.20 0.22
C SER A 529 -0.18 41.18 -0.45
N ARG A 530 -0.23 41.12 -1.77
CA ARG A 530 0.56 40.22 -2.60
C ARG A 530 1.39 41.05 -3.55
N ALA A 531 2.68 40.75 -3.61
CA ALA A 531 3.58 41.42 -4.55
C ALA A 531 4.62 40.43 -5.06
N VAL A 532 4.91 40.52 -6.35
CA VAL A 532 6.10 39.89 -6.93
C VAL A 532 7.31 40.69 -6.44
N THR A 533 8.18 40.04 -5.69
CA THR A 533 9.37 40.68 -5.09
C THR A 533 10.63 40.40 -5.89
N GLN A 534 10.64 39.33 -6.68
CA GLN A 534 11.72 38.96 -7.58
C GLN A 534 11.16 38.30 -8.84
N GLY A 535 11.83 38.51 -9.98
CA GLY A 535 11.43 37.94 -11.28
C GLY A 535 10.35 38.75 -12.01
N THR A 536 9.87 38.18 -13.11
CA THR A 536 8.79 38.78 -13.92
C THR A 536 7.44 38.32 -13.40
N ALA A 537 6.48 39.24 -13.30
CA ALA A 537 5.13 38.87 -12.88
C ALA A 537 4.50 37.85 -13.84
N PRO A 538 3.81 36.83 -13.32
CA PRO A 538 3.12 35.85 -14.16
C PRO A 538 1.96 36.51 -14.94
N THR A 539 1.44 35.80 -15.94
CA THR A 539 0.26 36.23 -16.70
C THR A 539 -0.96 36.39 -15.78
N GLY A 540 -1.98 37.14 -16.21
CA GLY A 540 -3.16 37.41 -15.37
C GLY A 540 -3.86 36.15 -14.86
N ASP A 541 -3.94 35.11 -15.69
CA ASP A 541 -4.59 33.84 -15.32
C ASP A 541 -3.75 33.05 -14.30
N GLU A 542 -2.43 33.03 -14.45
CA GLU A 542 -1.53 32.40 -13.48
C GLU A 542 -1.47 33.19 -12.17
N TRP A 543 -1.50 34.53 -12.24
CA TRP A 543 -1.61 35.38 -11.06
C TRP A 543 -2.90 35.10 -10.29
N ALA A 544 -4.05 34.94 -10.97
CA ALA A 544 -5.31 34.56 -10.33
C ALA A 544 -5.27 33.17 -9.66
N ARG A 545 -4.39 32.26 -10.12
CA ARG A 545 -4.15 30.98 -9.43
C ARG A 545 -3.28 31.16 -8.20
N VAL A 546 -2.24 31.98 -8.28
CA VAL A 546 -1.41 32.37 -7.13
C VAL A 546 -2.25 33.09 -6.07
N GLU A 547 -3.19 33.95 -6.46
CA GLU A 547 -4.10 34.64 -5.54
C GLU A 547 -5.00 33.65 -4.80
N ARG A 548 -5.63 32.72 -5.53
CA ARG A 548 -6.44 31.65 -4.91
C ARG A 548 -5.63 30.77 -3.98
N ALA A 549 -4.42 30.39 -4.38
CA ALA A 549 -3.50 29.64 -3.53
C ALA A 549 -3.09 30.45 -2.28
N SER A 550 -2.89 31.75 -2.43
CA SER A 550 -2.59 32.63 -1.29
C SER A 550 -3.79 32.81 -0.36
N ASP A 551 -5.01 32.82 -0.88
CA ASP A 551 -6.24 32.90 -0.07
C ASP A 551 -6.38 31.67 0.83
N THR A 552 -6.05 30.47 0.33
CA THR A 552 -6.13 29.24 1.15
C THR A 552 -5.11 29.22 2.29
N ILE A 553 -3.96 29.90 2.13
CA ILE A 553 -2.91 30.04 3.13
C ILE A 553 -3.31 30.98 4.28
N LEU A 554 -4.23 31.93 4.07
CA LEU A 554 -4.63 32.87 5.12
C LEU A 554 -5.19 32.16 6.37
N ALA A 555 -5.83 31.01 6.18
CA ALA A 555 -6.30 30.18 7.28
C ALA A 555 -5.15 29.69 8.20
N CYS A 556 -3.94 29.52 7.65
CA CYS A 556 -2.76 29.03 8.39
C CYS A 556 -2.17 30.04 9.38
N VAL A 557 -2.56 31.31 9.32
CA VAL A 557 -2.03 32.35 10.23
C VAL A 557 -2.36 32.05 11.70
N THR A 558 -3.41 31.27 11.94
CA THR A 558 -3.80 30.77 13.26
C THR A 558 -2.72 29.89 13.91
N GLU A 559 -1.86 29.23 13.12
CA GLU A 559 -0.73 28.41 13.62
C GLU A 559 0.41 29.21 14.25
N LEU A 560 0.40 30.54 14.10
CA LEU A 560 1.35 31.39 14.81
C LEU A 560 1.11 31.38 16.33
N GLU A 561 -0.10 31.05 16.78
CA GLU A 561 -0.51 31.04 18.20
C GLU A 561 -0.26 32.35 18.97
N ALA A 562 0.00 33.44 18.25
CA ALA A 562 0.35 34.72 18.83
C ALA A 562 -0.23 35.88 18.01
N PRO A 563 -0.57 37.01 18.65
CA PRO A 563 -1.01 38.20 17.94
C PRO A 563 0.02 38.61 16.88
N LEU A 564 -0.46 38.98 15.69
CA LEU A 564 0.42 39.47 14.65
C LEU A 564 1.16 40.75 15.10
N PRO A 565 2.47 40.85 14.84
CA PRO A 565 3.20 42.09 15.09
C PRO A 565 2.67 43.20 14.18
N LYS A 566 2.89 44.48 14.56
CA LYS A 566 2.46 45.63 13.73
C LYS A 566 2.97 45.59 12.27
N ARG A 567 4.14 44.97 12.05
CA ARG A 567 4.74 44.81 10.71
C ARG A 567 4.21 43.59 9.95
N GLY A 568 3.41 42.75 10.59
CA GLY A 568 2.88 41.52 10.01
C GLY A 568 3.90 40.39 9.92
N VAL A 569 3.47 39.34 9.23
CA VAL A 569 4.28 38.21 8.78
C VAL A 569 4.33 38.24 7.26
N VAL A 570 5.46 37.82 6.69
CA VAL A 570 5.66 37.73 5.24
C VAL A 570 5.95 36.28 4.89
N LEU A 571 5.13 35.70 4.02
CA LEU A 571 5.38 34.40 3.42
C LEU A 571 5.91 34.59 2.00
N SER A 572 7.14 34.15 1.76
CA SER A 572 7.77 34.18 0.44
C SER A 572 7.58 32.82 -0.23
N MET A 573 7.05 32.83 -1.44
CA MET A 573 6.81 31.65 -2.27
C MET A 573 7.61 31.80 -3.56
N SER A 574 8.60 30.93 -3.77
CA SER A 574 9.45 30.95 -4.96
C SER A 574 9.04 29.88 -5.93
N PHE A 575 8.83 30.28 -7.17
CA PHE A 575 8.43 29.43 -8.27
C PHE A 575 9.56 29.32 -9.28
N ASP A 576 9.88 28.10 -9.70
CA ASP A 576 10.80 27.80 -10.79
C ASP A 576 10.18 26.72 -11.67
N ASP A 577 10.27 26.92 -12.98
CA ASP A 577 9.62 26.12 -14.01
C ASP A 577 8.26 25.60 -13.53
N HIS A 578 7.30 26.52 -13.38
CA HIS A 578 5.90 26.28 -12.97
C HIS A 578 5.66 25.56 -11.62
N LYS A 579 6.71 25.22 -10.86
CA LYS A 579 6.61 24.52 -9.56
C LYS A 579 6.96 25.45 -8.41
N LEU A 580 6.28 25.27 -7.29
CA LEU A 580 6.69 25.88 -6.03
C LEU A 580 7.94 25.14 -5.52
N VAL A 581 9.08 25.83 -5.50
CA VAL A 581 10.38 25.24 -5.09
C VAL A 581 10.77 25.62 -3.66
N GLU A 582 10.34 26.79 -3.18
CA GLU A 582 10.68 27.27 -1.85
C GLU A 582 9.51 28.03 -1.20
N LEU A 583 9.36 27.85 0.11
CA LEU A 583 8.35 28.54 0.92
C LEU A 583 8.95 28.86 2.29
N ASN A 584 9.06 30.16 2.59
CA ASN A 584 9.70 30.68 3.80
C ASN A 584 8.84 31.78 4.46
N ALA A 585 8.66 31.71 5.77
CA ALA A 585 7.99 32.71 6.58
C ALA A 585 9.01 33.58 7.33
N SER A 586 8.73 34.87 7.41
CA SER A 586 9.51 35.81 8.20
C SER A 586 8.59 36.79 8.93
N GLY A 587 8.96 37.14 10.16
CA GLY A 587 8.18 38.10 10.94
C GLY A 587 8.94 38.59 12.16
N ALA A 588 8.97 39.91 12.34
CA ALA A 588 9.67 40.50 13.48
C ALA A 588 8.95 40.18 14.79
N LYS A 589 9.69 39.69 15.79
CA LYS A 589 9.19 39.30 17.13
C LYS A 589 8.32 38.03 17.15
N LEU A 590 8.35 37.23 16.09
CA LEU A 590 7.82 35.86 16.10
C LEU A 590 8.98 34.89 16.34
N GLY A 591 8.73 33.85 17.13
CA GLY A 591 9.68 32.77 17.37
C GLY A 591 9.83 31.88 16.14
N ARG A 592 11.01 31.25 15.99
CA ARG A 592 11.30 30.33 14.87
C ARG A 592 10.26 29.21 14.75
N ALA A 593 9.88 28.58 15.86
CA ALA A 593 8.88 27.51 15.87
C ALA A 593 7.50 27.96 15.35
N GLN A 594 7.11 29.22 15.59
CA GLN A 594 5.83 29.76 15.09
C GLN A 594 5.88 29.94 13.57
N LEU A 595 6.99 30.47 13.06
CA LEU A 595 7.20 30.63 11.63
C LEU A 595 7.25 29.28 10.92
N GLU A 596 7.97 28.29 11.48
CA GLU A 596 8.03 26.92 10.94
C GLU A 596 6.65 26.24 10.94
N ALA A 597 5.81 26.45 11.95
CA ALA A 597 4.44 25.93 11.99
C ALA A 597 3.55 26.56 10.90
N TYR A 598 3.67 27.89 10.69
CA TYR A 598 2.97 28.60 9.62
C TYR A 598 3.42 28.12 8.23
N GLU A 599 4.73 27.94 8.02
CA GLU A 599 5.28 27.37 6.78
C GLU A 599 4.80 25.95 6.53
N ALA A 600 4.79 25.10 7.56
CA ALA A 600 4.34 23.72 7.44
C ALA A 600 2.88 23.64 6.99
N CYS A 601 1.99 24.44 7.60
CA CYS A 601 0.60 24.55 7.16
C CYS A 601 0.48 25.00 5.70
N ALA A 602 1.26 26.01 5.31
CA ALA A 602 1.22 26.52 3.95
C ALA A 602 1.75 25.48 2.94
N LYS A 603 2.80 24.72 3.28
CA LYS A 603 3.34 23.63 2.46
C LYS A 603 2.31 22.52 2.27
N GLU A 604 1.62 22.11 3.33
CA GLU A 604 0.53 21.11 3.27
C GLU A 604 -0.60 21.57 2.34
N ARG A 605 -1.06 22.83 2.47
CA ARG A 605 -2.14 23.37 1.62
C ARG A 605 -1.74 23.61 0.16
N LEU A 606 -0.45 23.81 -0.10
CA LEU A 606 0.09 23.98 -1.44
C LEU A 606 0.69 22.68 -2.00
N ALA A 607 0.51 21.55 -1.33
CA ALA A 607 0.98 20.26 -1.83
C ALA A 607 0.40 19.99 -3.22
N GLY A 608 1.27 19.71 -4.19
CA GLY A 608 0.88 19.50 -5.59
C GLY A 608 0.49 20.77 -6.37
N PHE A 609 0.53 21.96 -5.77
CA PHE A 609 0.27 23.21 -6.49
C PHE A 609 1.32 23.45 -7.58
N ARG A 610 0.85 23.69 -8.81
CA ARG A 610 1.69 24.01 -9.98
C ARG A 610 0.99 25.04 -10.85
N LEU A 611 1.75 25.95 -11.45
CA LEU A 611 1.30 26.84 -12.52
C LEU A 611 1.03 26.01 -13.79
N ARG A 612 0.18 26.46 -14.71
CA ARG A 612 -0.15 25.69 -15.94
C ARG A 612 0.92 25.91 -16.98
N GLU A 613 1.39 27.14 -17.10
CA GLU A 613 2.38 27.54 -18.08
C GLU A 613 3.79 27.57 -17.45
N PRO A 614 4.78 26.92 -18.09
CA PRO A 614 6.18 27.09 -17.70
C PRO A 614 6.61 28.54 -17.95
N GLY A 615 7.34 29.10 -16.99
CA GLY A 615 7.69 30.52 -16.98
C GLY A 615 9.01 30.80 -16.28
N VAL A 616 9.48 32.04 -16.40
CA VAL A 616 10.71 32.51 -15.73
C VAL A 616 10.50 32.46 -14.22
N ALA A 617 11.53 32.04 -13.48
CA ALA A 617 11.48 32.00 -12.03
C ALA A 617 11.07 33.35 -11.41
N PHE A 618 10.17 33.30 -10.43
CA PHE A 618 9.68 34.48 -9.72
C PHE A 618 9.37 34.16 -8.26
N THR A 619 9.40 35.18 -7.40
CA THR A 619 9.05 35.06 -5.98
C THR A 619 7.92 36.01 -5.63
N VAL A 620 6.91 35.48 -4.96
CA VAL A 620 5.74 36.22 -4.47
C VAL A 620 5.84 36.34 -2.96
N ALA A 621 5.71 37.56 -2.45
CA ALA A 621 5.53 37.81 -1.03
C ALA A 621 4.04 38.00 -0.73
N LEU A 622 3.53 37.19 0.19
CA LEU A 622 2.25 37.39 0.86
C LEU A 622 2.53 38.05 2.21
N GLU A 623 2.26 39.35 2.31
CA GLU A 623 2.32 40.07 3.58
C GLU A 623 0.96 40.00 4.27
N VAL A 624 0.93 39.60 5.54
CA VAL A 624 -0.30 39.47 6.33
C VAL A 624 -0.18 40.25 7.64
N ARG A 625 -1.19 41.07 7.95
CA ARG A 625 -1.26 41.96 9.10
C ARG A 625 -2.62 41.84 9.77
N ALA A 626 -2.70 42.20 11.05
CA ALA A 626 -4.00 42.35 11.71
C ALA A 626 -4.80 43.50 11.06
N ALA A 627 -6.10 43.31 10.86
CA ALA A 627 -7.01 44.39 10.52
C ALA A 627 -7.08 45.39 11.69
N ASN A 628 -7.00 46.69 11.38
CA ASN A 628 -7.04 47.77 12.38
C ASN A 628 -8.44 47.97 12.97
#